data_AF-A0A0L8I5Z1-F1
#
_entry.id   AF-A0A0L8I5Z1-F1
#
_cell.length_a   1.000
_cell.length_b   1.000
_cell.length_c   1.000
_cell.angle_alpha   90.00
_cell.angle_beta   90.00
_cell.angle_gamma   90.00
#
_symmetry.space_group_name_H-M   'P 1'
#
loop_
_entity.id
_entity.type
_entity.pdbx_description
1 polymer ?
#
loop_
_entity_poly.entity_id
_entity_poly.type
_entity_poly.pdbx_seq_one_letter_code
_entity_poly.pdbx_strand_id
1 'polypeptide(L)'
;MVRGRTAASQFLVPEQEILSRESILEESWTIIQLGKAGENILQWLARRRLIMNMYTCENCNSPCGLTTRGDVTDEKLWNCKHCKRSKSVRYRSFFERSHISLLNIILIIYCWSRDMSQNNIMHESSVSSRTTVIDWCNFCREVWDVWLEQNSTDKKNTFVHFLAAIALN
;
A
#
# COMPACT_ATOMS: atom_id res chain seq x y z
N MET A 1 3.55 -35.85 18.87
CA MET A 1 3.76 -35.01 17.66
C MET A 1 3.99 -33.57 18.08
N VAL A 2 5.23 -33.10 18.07
CA VAL A 2 5.54 -31.68 18.29
C VAL A 2 5.14 -30.95 17.02
N ARG A 3 3.99 -30.25 17.03
CA ARG A 3 3.68 -29.27 15.98
C ARG A 3 4.63 -28.09 16.17
N GLY A 4 5.85 -28.21 15.66
CA GLY A 4 6.75 -27.08 15.53
C GLY A 4 6.06 -26.03 14.68
N ARG A 5 5.64 -24.92 15.28
CA ARG A 5 5.13 -23.77 14.51
C ARG A 5 6.28 -23.30 13.65
N THR A 6 6.13 -23.37 12.32
CA THR A 6 7.02 -22.70 11.37
C THR A 6 7.25 -21.27 11.85
N ALA A 7 8.50 -20.83 11.87
CA ALA A 7 8.80 -19.46 12.26
C ALA A 7 7.99 -18.51 11.38
N ALA A 8 7.23 -17.61 12.00
CA ALA A 8 6.49 -16.58 11.27
C ALA A 8 7.47 -15.82 10.38
N SER A 9 7.20 -15.73 9.07
CA SER A 9 8.00 -14.92 8.15
C SER A 9 8.13 -13.51 8.71
N GLN A 10 9.32 -12.93 8.65
CA GLN A 10 9.55 -11.54 9.03
C GLN A 10 9.29 -10.57 7.88
N PHE A 11 9.14 -11.09 6.66
CA PHE A 11 9.05 -10.30 5.44
C PHE A 11 7.77 -10.63 4.65
N LEU A 12 7.23 -9.64 3.94
CA LEU A 12 6.14 -9.82 2.96
C LEU A 12 6.68 -10.36 1.63
N VAL A 13 7.85 -9.88 1.21
CA VAL A 13 8.61 -10.35 0.05
C VAL A 13 10.10 -10.41 0.37
N PRO A 14 10.89 -11.25 -0.32
CA PRO A 14 12.35 -11.20 -0.24
C PRO A 14 12.90 -9.81 -0.54
N GLU A 15 13.98 -9.40 0.13
CA GLU A 15 14.54 -8.05 0.00
C GLU A 15 14.98 -7.71 -1.43
N GLN A 16 15.48 -8.69 -2.18
CA GLN A 16 15.86 -8.52 -3.58
C GLN A 16 14.70 -8.21 -4.54
N GLU A 17 13.45 -8.41 -4.10
CA GLU A 17 12.26 -8.07 -4.89
C GLU A 17 11.78 -6.63 -4.63
N ILE A 18 12.38 -5.92 -3.66
CA ILE A 18 12.03 -4.53 -3.36
C ILE A 18 12.59 -3.61 -4.44
N LEU A 19 11.70 -2.90 -5.11
CA LEU A 19 12.02 -1.95 -6.17
C LEU A 19 12.67 -0.68 -5.59
N SER A 20 13.55 -0.07 -6.36
CA SER A 20 14.00 1.30 -6.11
C SER A 20 12.95 2.31 -6.58
N ARG A 21 13.09 3.58 -6.17
CA ARG A 21 12.17 4.65 -6.64
C ARG A 21 12.26 4.80 -8.16
N GLU A 22 13.46 4.69 -8.72
CA GLU A 22 13.71 4.76 -10.16
C GLU A 22 13.00 3.62 -10.89
N SER A 23 13.10 2.39 -10.39
CA SER A 23 12.38 1.25 -10.98
C SER A 23 10.86 1.39 -10.90
N ILE A 24 10.32 2.04 -9.86
CA ILE A 24 8.87 2.32 -9.76
C ILE A 24 8.45 3.31 -10.85
N LEU A 25 9.26 4.33 -11.11
CA LEU A 25 8.99 5.37 -12.11
C LEU A 25 8.98 4.84 -13.55
N GLU A 26 9.70 3.75 -13.81
CA GLU A 26 9.76 3.07 -15.11
C GLU A 26 8.55 2.16 -15.38
N GLU A 27 7.71 1.90 -14.38
CA GLU A 27 6.56 1.01 -14.55
C GLU A 27 5.47 1.62 -15.44
N SER A 28 4.64 0.75 -16.03
CA SER A 28 3.42 1.15 -16.73
C SER A 28 2.29 0.20 -16.34
N TRP A 29 1.20 0.78 -15.85
CA TRP A 29 0.06 0.05 -15.33
C TRP A 29 -1.22 0.36 -16.10
N THR A 30 -2.00 -0.69 -16.33
CA THR A 30 -3.40 -0.61 -16.73
C THR A 30 -4.29 -1.07 -15.57
N ILE A 31 -5.56 -0.68 -15.60
CA ILE A 31 -6.52 -1.10 -14.58
C ILE A 31 -6.66 -2.63 -14.50
N ILE A 32 -6.56 -3.32 -15.63
CA ILE A 32 -6.62 -4.79 -15.71
C ILE A 32 -5.43 -5.42 -15.00
N GLN A 33 -4.22 -4.87 -15.20
CA GLN A 33 -3.02 -5.35 -14.50
C GLN A 33 -3.12 -5.11 -12.99
N LEU A 34 -3.67 -3.97 -12.56
CA LEU A 34 -3.90 -3.67 -11.14
C LEU A 34 -4.96 -4.60 -10.53
N GLY A 35 -6.04 -4.90 -11.25
CA GLY A 35 -7.04 -5.87 -10.82
C GLY A 35 -6.43 -7.25 -10.54
N LYS A 36 -5.55 -7.74 -11.43
CA LYS A 36 -4.81 -8.99 -11.23
C LYS A 36 -3.84 -8.93 -10.05
N ALA A 37 -3.20 -7.79 -9.82
CA ALA A 37 -2.31 -7.60 -8.66
C ALA A 37 -3.06 -7.75 -7.32
N GLY A 38 -4.39 -7.61 -7.32
CA GLY A 38 -5.26 -7.83 -6.17
C GLY A 38 -5.08 -9.17 -5.46
N GLU A 39 -4.74 -10.24 -6.19
CA GLU A 39 -4.51 -11.58 -5.62
C GLU A 39 -3.35 -11.61 -4.61
N ASN A 40 -2.38 -10.70 -4.75
CA ASN A 40 -1.21 -10.58 -3.88
C ASN A 40 -0.92 -9.11 -3.57
N ILE A 41 -1.96 -8.35 -3.22
CA ILE A 41 -1.87 -6.89 -3.08
C ILE A 41 -0.82 -6.48 -2.03
N LEU A 42 -0.67 -7.22 -0.93
CA LEU A 42 0.34 -6.91 0.09
C LEU A 42 1.76 -7.03 -0.46
N GLN A 43 2.05 -8.07 -1.24
CA GLN A 43 3.34 -8.24 -1.89
C GLN A 43 3.54 -7.17 -2.97
N TRP A 44 2.50 -6.83 -3.73
CA TRP A 44 2.56 -5.76 -4.72
C TRP A 44 2.91 -4.41 -4.06
N LEU A 45 2.29 -4.09 -2.93
CA LEU A 45 2.59 -2.87 -2.17
C LEU A 45 3.99 -2.89 -1.53
N ALA A 46 4.37 -4.02 -0.93
CA ALA A 46 5.67 -4.17 -0.26
C ALA A 46 6.83 -4.03 -1.26
N ARG A 47 6.75 -4.64 -2.45
CA ARG A 47 7.76 -4.48 -3.51
C ARG A 47 7.98 -3.02 -3.89
N ARG A 48 6.93 -2.20 -3.85
CA ARG A 48 6.96 -0.77 -4.18
C ARG A 48 7.21 0.14 -2.97
N ARG A 49 7.52 -0.44 -1.81
CA ARG A 49 7.71 0.27 -0.53
C ARG A 49 6.49 1.09 -0.12
N LEU A 50 5.28 0.75 -0.59
CA LEU A 50 4.04 1.46 -0.26
C LEU A 50 3.50 1.02 1.12
N ILE A 51 3.95 -0.13 1.60
CA ILE A 51 3.84 -0.59 2.99
C ILE A 51 5.20 -1.15 3.41
N MET A 52 5.43 -1.23 4.72
CA MET A 52 6.68 -1.79 5.23
C MET A 52 6.81 -3.27 4.86
N ASN A 53 7.98 -3.68 4.37
CA ASN A 53 8.25 -5.10 4.10
C ASN A 53 8.57 -5.90 5.38
N MET A 54 9.06 -5.23 6.43
CA MET A 54 9.30 -5.78 7.76
C MET A 54 8.98 -4.73 8.84
N TYR A 55 8.74 -5.16 10.08
CA TYR A 55 8.49 -4.23 11.18
C TYR A 55 9.28 -4.60 12.44
N THR A 56 9.93 -3.61 13.03
CA THR A 56 10.59 -3.72 14.34
C THR A 56 9.73 -3.06 15.40
N CYS A 57 9.50 -3.75 16.52
CA CYS A 57 8.64 -3.23 17.59
C CYS A 57 9.25 -2.00 18.26
N GLU A 58 8.55 -0.87 18.23
CA GLU A 58 9.01 0.40 18.82
C GLU A 58 9.23 0.36 20.33
N ASN A 59 8.63 -0.60 21.03
CA ASN A 59 8.72 -0.70 22.48
C ASN A 59 9.94 -1.50 22.98
N CYS A 60 10.41 -2.47 22.20
CA CYS A 60 11.49 -3.38 22.62
C CYS A 60 12.55 -3.63 21.54
N ASN A 61 12.46 -2.93 20.41
CA ASN A 61 13.35 -3.03 19.25
C ASN A 61 13.55 -4.45 18.70
N SER A 62 12.63 -5.37 19.01
CA SER A 62 12.68 -6.74 18.51
C SER A 62 11.95 -6.86 17.17
N PRO A 63 12.49 -7.61 16.19
CA PRO A 63 11.80 -7.89 14.94
C PRO A 63 10.44 -8.55 15.18
N CYS A 64 9.41 -8.05 14.50
CA CYS A 64 8.08 -8.63 14.55
C CYS A 64 7.92 -9.71 13.48
N GLY A 65 7.11 -10.73 13.78
CA GLY A 65 6.73 -11.75 12.81
C GLY A 65 5.40 -11.40 12.15
N LEU A 66 5.25 -11.74 10.87
CA LEU A 66 4.01 -11.62 10.14
C LEU A 66 3.05 -12.76 10.52
N THR A 67 1.86 -12.41 11.00
CA THR A 67 0.84 -13.37 11.43
C THR A 67 -0.42 -13.22 10.59
N THR A 68 -1.04 -14.34 10.20
CA THR A 68 -2.35 -14.35 9.53
C THR A 68 -3.49 -14.36 10.56
N ARG A 69 -4.52 -13.54 10.33
CA ARG A 69 -5.72 -13.42 11.18
C ARG A 69 -6.93 -13.08 10.32
N GLY A 70 -7.95 -13.93 10.26
CA GLY A 70 -9.13 -13.69 9.41
C GLY A 70 -10.06 -12.57 9.91
N ASP A 71 -9.90 -12.12 11.16
CA ASP A 71 -10.71 -11.09 11.80
C ASP A 71 -10.21 -9.66 11.53
N VAL A 72 -9.15 -9.48 10.74
CA VAL A 72 -8.60 -8.16 10.41
C VAL A 72 -8.64 -7.87 8.92
N THR A 73 -8.74 -6.59 8.56
CA THR A 73 -9.05 -6.10 7.20
C THR A 73 -8.15 -6.68 6.10
N ASP A 74 -6.84 -6.79 6.33
CA ASP A 74 -5.87 -7.29 5.34
C ASP A 74 -5.40 -8.72 5.63
N GLU A 75 -6.06 -9.39 6.58
CA GLU A 75 -5.75 -10.72 7.08
C GLU A 75 -4.32 -10.92 7.64
N LYS A 76 -3.50 -9.85 7.68
CA LYS A 76 -2.10 -9.88 8.08
C LYS A 76 -1.79 -8.79 9.10
N LEU A 77 -0.93 -9.12 10.06
CA LEU A 77 -0.47 -8.21 11.12
C LEU A 77 1.00 -8.44 11.42
N TRP A 78 1.68 -7.37 11.81
CA TRP A 78 2.97 -7.45 12.47
C TRP A 78 2.76 -7.75 13.95
N ASN A 79 3.32 -8.85 14.44
CA ASN A 79 3.15 -9.28 15.83
C ASN A 79 4.52 -9.40 16.54
N CYS A 80 4.67 -8.66 17.63
CA CYS A 80 5.87 -8.73 18.46
C CYS A 80 5.77 -9.89 19.45
N LYS A 81 6.71 -10.83 19.38
CA LYS A 81 6.74 -11.97 20.33
C LYS A 81 7.09 -11.58 21.76
N HIS A 82 7.85 -10.48 21.94
CA HIS A 82 8.31 -10.01 23.25
C HIS A 82 7.22 -9.19 23.96
N CYS A 83 6.74 -8.11 23.35
CA CYS A 83 5.74 -7.23 23.96
C CYS A 83 4.28 -7.68 23.77
N LYS A 84 4.02 -8.70 22.95
CA LYS A 84 2.67 -9.17 22.55
C LYS A 84 1.80 -8.08 21.88
N ARG A 85 2.43 -6.99 21.43
CA ARG A 85 1.78 -5.91 20.69
C ARG A 85 1.72 -6.27 19.21
N SER A 86 0.64 -5.85 18.57
CA SER A 86 0.43 -6.01 17.14
C SER A 86 0.26 -4.66 16.45
N LYS A 87 0.64 -4.59 15.18
CA LYS A 87 0.38 -3.46 14.29
C LYS A 87 -0.21 -3.95 12.97
N SER A 88 -1.07 -3.13 12.38
CA SER A 88 -1.54 -3.35 11.01
C SER A 88 -0.34 -3.33 10.05
N VAL A 89 -0.43 -4.10 8.96
CA VAL A 89 0.52 -4.00 7.84
C VAL A 89 0.50 -2.63 7.17
N ARG A 90 -0.59 -1.86 7.36
CA ARG A 90 -0.74 -0.47 6.90
C ARG A 90 -0.11 0.58 7.82
N TYR A 91 0.45 0.16 8.97
CA TYR A 91 0.97 1.11 9.95
C TYR A 91 2.11 1.95 9.34
N ARG A 92 2.11 3.27 9.57
CA ARG A 92 3.06 4.25 9.02
C ARG A 92 3.14 4.30 7.49
N SER A 93 2.06 3.98 6.80
CA SER A 93 1.95 4.19 5.35
C SER A 93 0.80 5.11 5.00
N PHE A 94 0.72 5.49 3.71
CA PHE A 94 -0.41 6.25 3.15
C PHE A 94 -1.78 5.57 3.36
N PHE A 95 -1.79 4.26 3.63
CA PHE A 95 -3.02 3.49 3.85
C PHE A 95 -3.41 3.38 5.34
N GLU A 96 -2.64 3.98 6.25
CA GLU A 96 -2.90 3.92 7.68
C GLU A 96 -4.31 4.45 8.01
N ARG A 97 -5.00 3.80 8.96
CA ARG A 97 -6.37 4.11 9.42
C ARG A 97 -7.48 3.98 8.38
N SER A 98 -7.18 3.63 7.13
CA SER A 98 -8.23 3.35 6.14
C SER A 98 -8.92 2.00 6.41
N HIS A 99 -10.24 1.98 6.23
CA HIS A 99 -11.07 0.77 6.29
C HIS A 99 -11.40 0.20 4.90
N ILE A 100 -10.98 0.87 3.83
CA ILE A 100 -11.18 0.41 2.45
C ILE A 100 -10.15 -0.68 2.13
N SER A 101 -10.49 -1.66 1.28
CA SER A 101 -9.51 -2.62 0.79
C SER A 101 -8.34 -1.92 0.09
N LEU A 102 -7.13 -2.45 0.24
CA LEU A 102 -5.94 -1.87 -0.37
C LEU A 102 -6.06 -1.79 -1.90
N LEU A 103 -6.63 -2.83 -2.53
CA LEU A 103 -6.86 -2.84 -3.97
C LEU A 103 -7.78 -1.68 -4.40
N ASN A 104 -8.90 -1.47 -3.70
CA ASN A 104 -9.83 -0.41 -4.07
C ASN A 104 -9.19 0.97 -3.91
N ILE A 105 -8.35 1.18 -2.89
CA ILE A 105 -7.58 2.42 -2.74
C ILE A 105 -6.62 2.62 -3.94
N ILE A 106 -5.90 1.57 -4.33
CA ILE A 106 -5.00 1.63 -5.51
C ILE A 106 -5.78 1.93 -6.80
N LEU A 107 -6.98 1.36 -6.97
CA LEU A 107 -7.85 1.67 -8.09
C LEU A 107 -8.34 3.13 -8.06
N ILE A 108 -8.67 3.68 -6.89
CA ILE A 108 -8.99 5.10 -6.74
C ILE A 108 -7.81 5.96 -7.19
N ILE A 109 -6.61 5.70 -6.68
CA ILE A 109 -5.38 6.45 -7.03
C ILE A 109 -5.12 6.38 -8.53
N TYR A 110 -5.24 5.19 -9.12
CA TYR A 110 -5.07 4.99 -10.55
C TYR A 110 -6.08 5.80 -11.37
N CYS A 111 -7.38 5.68 -11.07
CA CYS A 111 -8.40 6.41 -11.82
C CYS A 111 -8.29 7.93 -11.63
N TRP A 112 -7.96 8.40 -10.42
CA TRP A 112 -7.68 9.81 -10.14
C TRP A 112 -6.50 10.32 -10.97
N SER A 113 -5.41 9.55 -11.05
CA SER A 113 -4.21 9.91 -11.82
C SER A 113 -4.45 9.98 -13.33
N ARG A 114 -5.57 9.45 -13.80
CA ARG A 114 -6.04 9.44 -15.18
C ARG A 114 -7.14 10.47 -15.44
N ASP A 115 -7.33 11.41 -14.51
CA ASP A 115 -8.33 12.49 -14.55
C ASP A 115 -9.77 11.97 -14.76
N MET A 116 -10.07 10.77 -14.25
CA MET A 116 -11.41 10.21 -14.35
C MET A 116 -12.40 10.97 -13.46
N SER A 117 -13.66 11.04 -13.90
CA SER A 117 -14.73 11.62 -13.08
C SER A 117 -14.96 10.79 -11.80
N GLN A 118 -15.43 11.43 -10.73
CA GLN A 118 -15.73 10.73 -9.46
C GLN A 118 -16.72 9.57 -9.65
N ASN A 119 -17.69 9.71 -10.56
CA ASN A 119 -18.64 8.63 -10.87
C ASN A 119 -17.93 7.42 -11.48
N ASN A 120 -16.98 7.66 -12.38
CA ASN A 120 -16.19 6.57 -12.98
C ASN A 120 -15.22 5.98 -11.96
N ILE A 121 -14.61 6.80 -11.09
CA ILE A 121 -13.75 6.29 -10.01
C ILE A 121 -14.55 5.36 -9.08
N MET A 122 -15.76 5.75 -8.68
CA MET A 122 -16.65 4.91 -7.87
C MET A 122 -16.98 3.58 -8.56
N HIS A 123 -17.32 3.63 -9.86
CA HIS A 123 -17.61 2.45 -10.67
C HIS A 123 -16.41 1.50 -10.73
N GLU A 124 -15.24 2.00 -11.14
CA GLU A 124 -14.04 1.20 -11.35
C GLU A 124 -13.43 0.66 -10.04
N SER A 125 -13.45 1.44 -8.96
CA SER A 125 -12.89 1.04 -7.66
C SER A 125 -13.85 0.20 -6.82
N SER A 126 -15.10 0.01 -7.25
CA SER A 126 -16.16 -0.64 -6.47
C SER A 126 -16.41 0.02 -5.10
N VAL A 127 -16.12 1.32 -4.95
CA VAL A 127 -16.40 2.10 -3.74
C VAL A 127 -17.70 2.87 -3.93
N SER A 128 -18.74 2.47 -3.19
CA SER A 128 -20.09 3.04 -3.30
C SER A 128 -20.26 4.40 -2.63
N SER A 129 -19.38 4.73 -1.68
CA SER A 129 -19.45 5.99 -0.95
C SER A 129 -18.78 7.12 -1.74
N ARG A 130 -19.59 8.07 -2.24
CA ARG A 130 -19.09 9.26 -2.94
C ARG A 130 -18.17 10.11 -2.07
N THR A 131 -18.54 10.32 -0.81
CA THR A 131 -17.74 11.11 0.13
C THR A 131 -16.37 10.49 0.31
N THR A 132 -16.32 9.17 0.48
CA THR A 132 -15.06 8.42 0.55
C THR A 132 -14.20 8.58 -0.70
N VAL A 133 -14.77 8.49 -1.90
CA VAL A 133 -14.00 8.73 -3.14
C VAL A 133 -13.48 10.16 -3.22
N ILE A 134 -14.27 11.16 -2.80
CA ILE A 134 -13.84 12.56 -2.74
C ILE A 134 -12.66 12.73 -1.78
N ASP A 135 -12.75 12.16 -0.57
CA ASP A 135 -11.68 12.24 0.44
C ASP A 135 -10.37 11.66 -0.11
N TRP A 136 -10.42 10.49 -0.75
CA TRP A 136 -9.23 9.91 -1.38
C TRP A 136 -8.68 10.72 -2.54
N CYS A 137 -9.54 11.32 -3.37
CA CYS A 137 -9.08 12.24 -4.42
C CYS A 137 -8.38 13.47 -3.83
N ASN A 138 -8.84 13.97 -2.67
CA ASN A 138 -8.20 15.08 -1.97
C ASN A 138 -6.86 14.66 -1.36
N PHE A 139 -6.77 13.50 -0.71
CA PHE A 139 -5.50 12.95 -0.24
C PHE A 139 -4.50 12.77 -1.39
N CYS A 140 -4.97 12.32 -2.56
CA CYS A 140 -4.11 12.20 -3.74
C CYS A 140 -3.60 13.57 -4.19
N ARG A 141 -4.46 14.59 -4.20
CA ARG A 141 -4.08 15.96 -4.56
C ARG A 141 -3.04 16.53 -3.60
N GLU A 142 -3.24 16.41 -2.29
CA GLU A 142 -2.30 16.91 -1.27
C GLU A 142 -0.89 16.33 -1.43
N VAL A 143 -0.80 15.01 -1.61
CA VAL A 143 0.49 14.34 -1.84
C VAL A 143 1.11 14.79 -3.16
N TRP A 144 0.30 14.93 -4.21
CA TRP A 144 0.78 15.31 -5.53
C TRP A 144 1.30 16.75 -5.58
N ASP A 145 0.61 17.68 -4.92
CA ASP A 145 1.03 19.08 -4.86
C ASP A 145 2.41 19.19 -4.19
N VAL A 146 2.64 18.49 -3.07
CA VAL A 146 3.97 18.42 -2.41
C VAL A 146 5.03 17.81 -3.33
N TRP A 147 4.67 16.76 -4.08
CA TRP A 147 5.60 16.12 -5.00
C TRP A 147 6.00 17.06 -6.16
N LEU A 148 5.05 17.83 -6.70
CA LEU A 148 5.28 18.81 -7.77
C LEU A 148 6.18 19.96 -7.34
N GLU A 149 6.05 20.44 -6.10
CA GLU A 149 6.93 21.47 -5.54
C GLU A 149 8.39 21.05 -5.53
N GLN A 150 8.64 19.75 -5.37
CA GLN A 150 9.99 19.17 -5.30
C GLN A 150 10.50 18.68 -6.67
N ASN A 151 9.59 18.38 -7.60
CA ASN A 151 9.90 17.77 -8.87
C ASN A 151 9.15 18.52 -9.99
N SER A 152 9.81 19.47 -10.63
CA SER A 152 9.28 20.18 -11.80
C SER A 152 9.20 19.24 -13.01
N THR A 153 8.11 18.46 -13.10
CA THR A 153 7.99 17.31 -14.03
C THR A 153 6.70 17.38 -14.86
N ASP A 154 6.72 16.79 -16.07
CA ASP A 154 5.59 16.71 -17.01
C ASP A 154 4.46 15.80 -16.46
N LYS A 155 3.19 16.22 -16.58
CA LYS A 155 1.99 15.59 -15.98
C LYS A 155 1.61 14.23 -16.58
N LYS A 156 2.38 13.70 -17.53
CA LYS A 156 1.96 12.55 -18.35
C LYS A 156 2.00 11.19 -17.65
N ASN A 157 2.57 11.07 -16.45
CA ASN A 157 2.72 9.79 -15.74
C ASN A 157 2.32 9.86 -14.25
N THR A 158 1.23 10.55 -13.93
CA THR A 158 0.81 10.85 -12.55
C THR A 158 0.75 9.62 -11.63
N PHE A 159 0.36 8.44 -12.12
CA PHE A 159 0.24 7.24 -11.26
C PHE A 159 1.56 6.80 -10.66
N VAL A 160 2.58 6.52 -11.48
CA VAL A 160 3.86 5.98 -10.99
C VAL A 160 4.65 7.02 -10.19
N HIS A 161 4.55 8.30 -10.56
CA HIS A 161 5.11 9.38 -9.76
C HIS A 161 4.41 9.48 -8.40
N PHE A 162 3.08 9.30 -8.35
CA PHE A 162 2.36 9.24 -7.10
C PHE A 162 2.80 8.05 -6.23
N LEU A 163 2.94 6.85 -6.81
CA LEU A 163 3.46 5.69 -6.08
C LEU A 163 4.86 5.96 -5.52
N ALA A 164 5.75 6.55 -6.33
CA ALA A 164 7.08 6.94 -5.88
C ALA A 164 7.04 8.03 -4.80
N ALA A 165 6.05 8.95 -4.83
CA ALA A 165 5.87 9.99 -3.82
C ALA A 165 5.52 9.42 -2.44
N ILE A 166 4.64 8.42 -2.39
CA ILE A 166 4.20 7.80 -1.14
C ILE A 166 5.05 6.58 -0.71
N ALA A 167 6.02 6.19 -1.53
CA ALA A 167 6.95 5.12 -1.21
C ALA A 167 7.77 5.48 0.05
N LEU A 168 7.86 4.53 0.98
CA LEU A 168 8.67 4.65 2.17
C LEU A 168 10.15 4.71 1.79
N ASN A 169 10.93 5.49 2.55
CA ASN A 169 12.37 5.63 2.39
C ASN A 169 13.11 4.35 2.76
#